data_AF-L2G4U7-F1
#
_entry.id   AF-L2G4U7-F1
#
_cell.length_a   1.000
_cell.length_b   1.000
_cell.length_c   1.000
_cell.angle_alpha   90.00
_cell.angle_beta   90.00
_cell.angle_gamma   90.00
#
_symmetry.space_group_name_H-M   'P 1'
#
loop_
_entity.id
_entity.type
_entity.pdbx_description
1 polymer ?
#
loop_
_entity_poly.entity_id
_entity_poly.type
_entity_poly.pdbx_seq_one_letter_code
_entity_poly.pdbx_strand_id
1 'polypeptide(L)'
;MDYTSQRLQEEAVKLQTASSDAFFTPLNIILLLVLGYTIYSMLAPTPPPILPKEPPATVFFNPRTLLPFNGEEGKPIYFADMLTENLDGPLDTLEGLGPDEVEALQGWEEQFDSKYLVIGRLVAVGEEPEEDK
;
A
#
# COMPACT_ATOMS: atom_id res chain seq x y z
N MET A 1 -29.23 12.32 83.26
CA MET A 1 -29.94 12.09 81.98
C MET A 1 -28.93 11.83 80.85
N ASP A 2 -27.74 11.34 81.20
CA ASP A 2 -26.55 11.47 80.35
C ASP A 2 -26.24 10.19 79.56
N TYR A 3 -26.89 9.08 79.93
CA TYR A 3 -26.76 7.79 79.25
C TYR A 3 -27.38 7.79 77.85
N THR A 4 -28.50 8.52 77.66
CA THR A 4 -29.19 8.61 76.38
C THR A 4 -28.45 9.48 75.38
N SER A 5 -27.88 10.60 75.82
CA SER A 5 -27.02 11.45 75.00
C SER A 5 -25.74 10.72 74.58
N GLN A 6 -25.16 9.91 75.47
CA GLN A 6 -23.97 9.12 75.17
C GLN A 6 -24.23 8.03 74.10
N ARG A 7 -25.30 7.26 74.22
CA ARG A 7 -25.74 6.29 73.19
C ARG A 7 -26.01 6.94 71.84
N LEU A 8 -26.68 8.10 71.86
CA LEU A 8 -26.97 8.86 70.63
C LEU A 8 -25.68 9.38 69.97
N GLN A 9 -24.73 9.85 70.77
CA GLN A 9 -23.40 10.27 70.28
C GLN A 9 -22.58 9.09 69.77
N GLU A 10 -22.63 7.93 70.43
CA GLU A 10 -21.96 6.70 69.96
C GLU A 10 -22.53 6.21 68.62
N GLU A 11 -23.85 6.27 68.43
CA GLU A 11 -24.48 5.94 67.15
C GLU A 11 -24.10 6.94 66.06
N ALA A 12 -24.06 8.25 66.37
CA ALA A 12 -23.60 9.27 65.44
C ALA A 12 -22.11 9.11 65.07
N VAL A 13 -21.24 8.84 66.04
CA VAL A 13 -19.81 8.58 65.81
C VAL A 13 -19.60 7.29 65.03
N LYS A 14 -20.38 6.23 65.31
CA LYS A 14 -20.31 4.98 64.54
C LYS A 14 -20.72 5.20 63.07
N LEU A 15 -21.77 5.99 62.84
CA LEU A 15 -22.19 6.38 61.49
C LEU A 15 -21.14 7.28 60.81
N GLN A 16 -20.52 8.19 61.55
CA GLN A 16 -19.52 9.12 61.04
C GLN A 16 -18.18 8.44 60.74
N THR A 17 -17.73 7.50 61.57
CA THR A 17 -16.56 6.63 61.33
C THR A 17 -16.81 5.72 60.14
N ALA A 18 -17.99 5.08 60.05
CA ALA A 18 -18.38 4.27 58.88
C ALA A 18 -18.43 5.09 57.59
N SER A 19 -18.84 6.36 57.66
CA SER A 19 -18.85 7.29 56.51
C SER A 19 -17.45 7.78 56.13
N SER A 20 -16.55 7.92 57.11
CA SER A 20 -15.18 8.42 56.89
C SER A 20 -14.27 7.35 56.26
N ASP A 21 -14.46 6.09 56.65
CA ASP A 21 -13.77 4.94 56.02
C ASP A 21 -14.23 4.70 54.58
N ALA A 22 -15.45 5.14 54.22
CA ALA A 22 -16.02 4.92 52.89
C ALA A 22 -15.17 5.53 51.77
N PHE A 23 -14.53 6.69 51.98
CA PHE A 23 -13.78 7.40 50.93
C PHE A 23 -12.47 6.72 50.54
N PHE A 24 -11.79 6.04 51.46
CA PHE A 24 -10.49 5.38 51.23
C PHE A 24 -10.61 3.85 51.29
N THR A 25 -11.79 3.29 50.99
CA THR A 25 -11.94 1.85 50.85
C THR A 25 -11.09 1.32 49.68
N PRO A 26 -10.55 0.09 49.78
CA PRO A 26 -9.83 -0.54 48.67
C PRO A 26 -10.63 -0.58 47.37
N LEU A 27 -11.96 -0.75 47.46
CA LEU A 27 -12.87 -0.72 46.33
C LEU A 27 -12.92 0.66 45.66
N ASN A 28 -13.07 1.74 46.44
CA ASN A 28 -13.14 3.09 45.89
C ASN A 28 -11.81 3.53 45.28
N ILE A 29 -10.67 3.06 45.81
CA ILE A 29 -9.35 3.29 45.19
C ILE A 29 -9.29 2.61 43.81
N ILE A 30 -9.74 1.35 43.71
CA ILE A 30 -9.80 0.64 42.42
C ILE A 30 -10.73 1.37 41.44
N LEU A 31 -11.90 1.82 41.90
CA LEU A 31 -12.84 2.58 41.07
C LEU A 31 -12.25 3.92 40.59
N LEU A 32 -11.51 4.63 41.46
CA LEU A 32 -10.82 5.87 41.09
C LEU A 32 -9.68 5.63 40.10
N LEU A 33 -8.94 4.53 40.22
CA LEU A 33 -7.90 4.14 39.27
C LEU A 33 -8.49 3.78 37.90
N VAL A 34 -9.60 3.02 37.87
CA VAL A 34 -10.30 2.69 36.62
C VAL A 34 -10.87 3.96 35.98
N LEU A 35 -11.51 4.83 36.76
CA LEU A 35 -12.05 6.11 36.28
C LEU A 35 -10.95 7.04 35.75
N GLY A 36 -9.82 7.13 36.45
CA GLY A 36 -8.66 7.90 35.99
C GLY A 36 -8.04 7.30 34.72
N TYR A 37 -7.96 5.97 34.62
CA TYR A 37 -7.45 5.28 33.45
C TYR A 37 -8.35 5.45 32.21
N THR A 38 -9.67 5.41 32.37
CA THR A 38 -10.59 5.65 31.23
C THR A 38 -10.50 7.09 30.74
N ILE A 39 -10.37 8.07 31.64
CA ILE A 39 -10.11 9.48 31.30
C ILE A 39 -8.77 9.60 30.57
N TYR A 40 -7.70 9.02 31.12
CA TYR A 40 -6.37 9.02 30.49
C TYR A 40 -6.41 8.38 29.08
N SER A 41 -7.06 7.23 28.95
CA SER A 41 -7.21 6.50 27.69
C SER A 41 -8.03 7.30 26.66
N MET A 42 -9.02 8.08 27.12
CA MET A 42 -9.84 8.90 26.24
C MET A 42 -9.13 10.20 25.80
N LEU A 43 -8.22 10.73 26.64
CA LEU A 43 -7.41 11.91 26.31
C LEU A 43 -6.09 11.58 25.60
N ALA A 44 -5.67 10.32 25.61
CA ALA A 44 -4.47 9.87 24.91
C ALA A 44 -4.65 10.11 23.39
N PRO A 45 -3.79 10.93 22.76
CA PRO A 45 -3.92 11.23 21.34
C PRO A 45 -3.77 9.94 20.52
N THR A 46 -4.67 9.73 19.57
CA THR A 46 -4.50 8.67 18.59
C THR A 46 -3.28 8.99 17.71
N PRO A 47 -2.46 7.99 17.36
CA PRO A 47 -1.39 8.19 16.40
C PRO A 47 -2.00 8.68 15.08
N PRO A 48 -1.31 9.58 14.35
CA PRO A 48 -1.82 10.10 13.09
C PRO A 48 -2.15 8.94 12.14
N PRO A 49 -3.28 9.00 11.42
CA PRO A 49 -3.61 7.97 10.44
C PRO A 49 -2.47 7.92 9.41
N ILE A 50 -1.90 6.73 9.25
CA ILE A 50 -0.87 6.50 8.23
C ILE A 50 -1.60 6.58 6.90
N LEU A 51 -1.39 7.66 6.15
CA LEU A 51 -1.95 7.74 4.81
C LEU A 51 -1.40 6.55 4.02
N PRO A 52 -2.25 5.71 3.40
CA PRO A 52 -1.77 4.74 2.44
C PRO A 52 -0.96 5.53 1.40
N LYS A 53 0.34 5.21 1.28
CA LYS A 53 1.20 5.85 0.30
C LYS A 53 0.54 5.65 -1.07
N GLU A 54 0.20 6.74 -1.75
CA GLU A 54 -0.34 6.67 -3.10
C GLU A 54 0.58 5.75 -3.93
N PRO A 55 0.01 4.80 -4.70
CA PRO A 55 0.84 4.01 -5.60
C PRO A 55 1.67 4.98 -6.44
N PRO A 56 2.98 4.71 -6.62
CA PRO A 56 3.85 5.62 -7.37
C PRO A 56 3.17 5.96 -8.70
N ALA A 57 3.10 7.27 -9.00
CA ALA A 57 2.39 7.76 -10.17
C ALA A 57 2.83 6.97 -11.41
N THR A 58 1.89 6.27 -12.05
CA THR A 58 2.12 5.63 -13.34
C THR A 58 2.50 6.73 -14.32
N VAL A 59 3.77 6.76 -14.72
CA VAL A 59 4.26 7.70 -15.71
C VAL A 59 3.59 7.35 -17.03
N PHE A 60 2.57 8.11 -17.41
CA PHE A 60 1.89 7.92 -18.68
C PHE A 60 2.80 8.44 -19.79
N PHE A 61 3.40 7.53 -20.55
CA PHE A 61 4.25 7.89 -21.67
C PHE A 61 3.39 8.31 -22.87
N ASN A 62 3.44 9.60 -23.22
CA ASN A 62 2.84 10.16 -24.43
C ASN A 62 3.80 9.89 -25.62
N PRO A 63 3.34 9.80 -26.90
CA PRO A 63 4.24 9.48 -28.03
C PRO A 63 5.46 10.40 -28.16
N ARG A 64 5.37 11.66 -27.72
CA ARG A 64 6.53 12.58 -27.69
C ARG A 64 7.57 12.24 -26.62
N THR A 65 7.15 11.65 -25.50
CA THR A 65 8.05 11.23 -24.41
C THR A 65 8.77 9.91 -24.71
N LEU A 66 8.31 9.18 -25.73
CA LEU A 66 8.90 7.92 -26.19
C LEU A 66 9.96 8.12 -27.28
N LEU A 67 10.02 9.30 -27.91
CA LEU A 67 11.00 9.60 -28.96
C LEU A 67 12.47 9.36 -28.54
N PRO A 68 12.89 9.72 -27.31
CA PRO A 68 14.25 9.42 -26.85
C PRO A 68 14.49 7.94 -26.55
N PHE A 69 13.45 7.11 -26.57
CA PHE A 69 13.45 5.69 -26.21
C PHE A 69 13.06 4.85 -27.42
N ASN A 70 13.72 5.09 -28.55
CA ASN A 70 13.47 4.45 -29.83
C ASN A 70 14.58 3.45 -30.24
N GLY A 71 15.55 3.17 -29.37
CA GLY A 71 16.69 2.29 -29.68
C GLY A 71 17.93 3.01 -30.22
N GLU A 72 17.86 4.30 -30.54
CA GLU A 72 19.04 5.07 -30.94
C GLU A 72 19.95 5.35 -29.72
N GLU A 73 21.26 5.26 -29.91
CA GLU A 73 22.29 5.47 -28.88
C GLU A 73 22.25 4.48 -27.69
N GLY A 74 21.75 3.26 -27.91
CA GLY A 74 21.72 2.22 -26.87
C GLY A 74 20.66 2.46 -25.79
N LYS A 75 19.67 3.32 -26.07
CA LYS A 75 18.54 3.59 -25.18
C LYS A 75 17.48 2.50 -25.34
N PRO A 76 16.77 2.12 -24.27
CA PRO A 76 15.72 1.10 -24.35
C PRO A 76 14.58 1.57 -25.26
N ILE A 77 13.96 0.63 -25.96
CA ILE A 77 12.83 0.90 -26.85
C ILE A 77 11.54 0.87 -26.02
N TYR A 78 10.77 1.96 -25.96
CA TYR A 78 9.47 1.96 -25.28
C TYR A 78 8.34 2.17 -26.28
N PHE A 79 7.35 1.26 -26.28
CA PHE A 79 6.13 1.39 -27.08
C PHE A 79 5.00 1.94 -26.22
N ALA A 80 4.18 2.84 -26.80
CA ALA A 80 3.10 3.52 -26.07
C ALA A 80 2.01 2.57 -25.54
N ASP A 81 1.95 1.34 -26.03
CA ASP A 81 0.84 0.41 -25.81
C ASP A 81 1.29 -1.02 -25.43
N MET A 82 2.57 -1.27 -25.12
CA MET A 82 3.02 -2.61 -24.70
C MET A 82 3.29 -2.69 -23.19
N LEU A 83 2.44 -3.47 -22.53
CA LEU A 83 2.56 -3.93 -21.15
C LEU A 83 3.52 -5.13 -21.05
N THR A 84 4.77 -5.00 -21.49
CA THR A 84 5.80 -6.02 -21.21
C THR A 84 6.75 -5.52 -20.14
N GLU A 85 6.66 -6.13 -18.96
CA GLU A 85 7.42 -5.75 -17.75
C GLU A 85 8.94 -5.97 -17.90
N ASN A 86 9.41 -6.68 -18.94
CA ASN A 86 10.82 -6.93 -19.22
C ASN A 86 11.08 -6.91 -20.72
N LEU A 87 11.80 -5.89 -21.20
CA LEU A 87 12.30 -5.81 -22.56
C LEU A 87 13.69 -6.43 -22.73
N ASP A 88 14.33 -6.80 -21.62
CA ASP A 88 15.66 -7.43 -21.61
C ASP A 88 15.59 -8.97 -21.66
N GLY A 89 14.39 -9.53 -21.90
CA GLY A 89 14.17 -10.97 -21.99
C GLY A 89 14.60 -11.56 -23.33
N PRO A 90 14.72 -12.90 -23.43
CA PRO A 90 14.96 -13.56 -24.71
C PRO A 90 13.79 -13.28 -25.67
N LEU A 91 14.11 -13.10 -26.96
CA LEU A 91 13.07 -13.04 -28.00
C LEU A 91 12.28 -14.35 -27.99
N ASP A 92 10.96 -14.23 -28.14
CA ASP A 92 10.10 -15.39 -28.27
C ASP A 92 10.44 -16.15 -29.57
N THR A 93 10.68 -17.46 -29.45
CA THR A 93 11.07 -18.30 -30.59
C THR A 93 9.89 -18.73 -31.45
N LEU A 94 8.65 -18.40 -31.04
CA LEU A 94 7.40 -18.72 -31.74
C LEU A 94 7.17 -20.23 -31.97
N GLU A 95 7.98 -21.10 -31.36
CA GLU A 95 7.92 -22.57 -31.52
C GLU A 95 6.63 -23.19 -30.97
N GLY A 96 5.89 -22.45 -30.14
CA GLY A 96 4.65 -22.89 -29.51
C GLY A 96 3.37 -22.61 -30.31
N LEU A 97 3.46 -21.92 -31.44
CA LEU A 97 2.27 -21.44 -32.15
C LEU A 97 1.61 -22.55 -32.98
N GLY A 98 0.27 -22.60 -32.89
CA GLY A 98 -0.56 -23.44 -33.74
C GLY A 98 -0.62 -22.93 -35.19
N PRO A 99 -1.05 -23.77 -36.14
CA PRO A 99 -1.14 -23.39 -37.56
C PRO A 99 -2.05 -22.17 -37.81
N ASP A 100 -3.17 -22.09 -37.09
CA ASP A 100 -4.12 -20.97 -37.21
C ASP A 100 -3.52 -19.65 -36.66
N GLU A 101 -2.68 -19.75 -35.62
CA GLU A 101 -2.00 -18.60 -35.02
C GLU A 101 -0.90 -18.06 -35.94
N VAL A 102 -0.19 -18.96 -36.64
CA VAL A 102 0.80 -18.58 -37.66
C VAL A 102 0.12 -17.88 -38.84
N GLU A 103 -1.03 -18.38 -39.32
CA GLU A 103 -1.80 -17.71 -40.38
C GLU A 103 -2.26 -16.31 -39.94
N ALA A 104 -2.73 -16.18 -38.69
CA ALA A 104 -3.09 -14.89 -38.13
C ALA A 104 -1.88 -13.93 -38.10
N LEU A 105 -0.71 -14.39 -37.67
CA LEU A 105 0.51 -13.58 -37.65
C LEU A 105 0.92 -13.11 -39.05
N GLN A 106 0.85 -13.99 -40.05
CA GLN A 106 1.12 -13.63 -41.45
C GLN A 106 0.15 -12.56 -41.96
N GLY A 107 -1.14 -12.69 -41.63
CA GLY A 107 -2.14 -11.68 -41.99
C GLY A 107 -1.87 -10.32 -41.33
N TRP A 108 -1.30 -10.31 -40.13
CA TRP A 108 -0.85 -9.08 -39.49
C TRP A 108 0.40 -8.50 -40.17
N GLU A 109 1.40 -9.33 -40.48
CA GLU A 109 2.64 -8.91 -41.16
C GLU A 109 2.33 -8.15 -42.46
N GLU A 110 1.45 -8.69 -43.30
CA GLU A 110 1.00 -8.03 -44.54
C GLU A 110 0.33 -6.66 -44.29
N GLN A 111 -0.47 -6.54 -43.24
CA GLN A 111 -1.11 -5.28 -42.86
C GLN A 111 -0.09 -4.23 -42.38
N PHE A 112 0.95 -4.68 -41.67
CA PHE A 112 2.02 -3.80 -41.20
C PHE A 112 2.90 -3.33 -42.34
N ASP A 113 3.31 -4.23 -43.24
CA ASP A 113 4.14 -3.90 -44.41
C ASP A 113 3.45 -2.94 -45.39
N SER A 114 2.12 -3.05 -45.51
CA SER A 114 1.33 -2.13 -46.34
C SER A 114 1.29 -0.70 -45.78
N LYS A 115 1.31 -0.56 -44.44
CA LYS A 115 1.06 0.73 -43.77
C LYS A 115 2.33 1.41 -43.24
N TYR A 116 3.38 0.65 -42.97
CA TYR A 116 4.58 1.13 -42.28
C TYR A 116 5.85 0.69 -43.00
N LEU A 117 6.85 1.57 -42.97
CA LEU A 117 8.19 1.25 -43.48
C LEU A 117 8.96 0.46 -42.41
N VAL A 118 9.60 -0.63 -42.81
CA VAL A 118 10.50 -1.40 -41.95
C VAL A 118 11.78 -0.60 -41.70
N ILE A 119 12.04 -0.25 -40.44
CA ILE A 119 13.18 0.59 -40.01
C ILE A 119 14.37 -0.23 -39.46
N GLY A 120 14.23 -1.54 -39.28
CA GLY A 120 15.27 -2.41 -38.72
C GLY A 120 14.73 -3.78 -38.32
N ARG A 121 15.58 -4.59 -37.70
CA ARG A 121 15.26 -5.93 -37.17
C ARG A 121 15.38 -5.94 -35.65
N LEU A 122 14.50 -6.68 -34.97
CA LEU A 122 14.63 -6.96 -33.55
C LEU A 122 15.73 -8.01 -33.33
N VAL A 123 16.71 -7.70 -32.48
CA VAL A 123 17.82 -8.59 -32.12
C VAL A 123 17.66 -8.96 -30.63
N ALA A 124 17.84 -10.24 -30.30
CA ALA A 124 17.73 -10.68 -28.91
C ALA A 124 18.86 -10.11 -28.06
N VAL A 125 18.57 -9.85 -26.78
CA VAL A 125 19.59 -9.40 -25.82
C VAL A 125 20.63 -10.51 -25.64
N GLY A 126 21.82 -10.30 -26.22
CA GLY A 126 22.94 -11.26 -26.22
C GLY A 126 23.28 -11.85 -27.60
N GLU A 127 22.49 -11.56 -28.63
CA GLU A 127 22.83 -11.85 -30.02
C GLU A 127 23.52 -10.62 -30.62
N GLU A 128 24.76 -10.75 -31.09
CA GLU A 128 25.46 -9.63 -31.71
C GLU A 128 24.78 -9.30 -33.05
N PRO A 129 24.52 -8.01 -33.36
CA PRO A 129 23.90 -7.65 -34.62
C PRO A 129 24.81 -8.08 -35.77
N GLU A 130 24.33 -8.94 -36.66
CA GLU A 130 25.02 -9.20 -37.93
C GLU A 130 25.07 -7.88 -38.72
N GLU A 131 26.25 -7.27 -38.79
CA GLU A 131 26.54 -6.17 -39.71
C GLU A 131 26.42 -6.70 -41.15
N ASP A 132 25.27 -6.47 -41.77
CA ASP A 132 25.12 -6.56 -43.22
C ASP A 132 26.10 -5.57 -43.88
N LYS A 133 27.11 -6.11 -44.57
CA LYS A 133 28.10 -5.36 -45.35
C LYS A 133 27.56 -4.89 -46.69
#